data_AF-A0A964ITR0-F1
#
_entry.id   AF-A0A964ITR0-F1
#
_cell.length_a   1.000
_cell.length_b   1.000
_cell.length_c   1.000
_cell.angle_alpha   90.00
_cell.angle_beta   90.00
_cell.angle_gamma   90.00
#
_symmetry.space_group_name_H-M   'P 1'
#
loop_
_entity.id
_entity.type
_entity.pdbx_description
1 polymer ?
#
loop_
_entity_poly.entity_id
_entity_poly.type
_entity_poly.pdbx_seq_one_letter_code
_entity_poly.pdbx_strand_id
1 'polypeptide(L)'
;MVRITKDMIMNPSRFAVGSYAFGALSALVSAALAALTTHGLAGLAPAGDQAVEWFKIATSFQMNHALGLIVVTAIAERLDAGQARTLMRAAAVLLGAGALLFPAALYSLSFGGPVFLAPYGGIAAMAGWALFGVAVLVTLKPKTTE
;
A
#
# COMPACT_ATOMS: atom_id res chain seq x y z
N MET A 1 34.92 16.86 12.53
CA MET A 1 34.69 15.49 12.00
C MET A 1 33.44 14.79 12.61
N VAL A 2 32.47 15.52 13.18
CA VAL A 2 31.26 14.96 13.85
C VAL A 2 29.96 15.27 13.07
N ARG A 3 30.05 16.01 11.96
CA ARG A 3 28.87 16.37 11.14
C ARG A 3 28.46 15.27 10.16
N ILE A 4 29.41 14.43 9.72
CA ILE A 4 29.20 13.36 8.73
C ILE A 4 28.31 12.23 9.27
N THR A 5 28.34 11.96 10.58
CA THR A 5 27.52 10.90 11.18
C THR A 5 26.05 11.27 11.36
N LYS A 6 25.70 12.56 11.42
CA LYS A 6 24.31 13.00 11.55
C LYS A 6 23.57 12.95 10.21
N ASP A 7 24.29 13.13 9.10
CA ASP A 7 23.77 12.92 7.74
C ASP A 7 23.60 11.42 7.41
N MET A 8 24.22 10.55 8.20
CA MET A 8 24.06 9.09 8.14
C MET A 8 22.85 8.58 8.94
N ILE A 9 22.22 9.46 9.74
CA ILE A 9 20.87 9.24 10.23
C ILE A 9 19.95 9.58 9.06
N MET A 10 19.45 8.55 8.38
CA MET A 10 18.56 8.70 7.22
C MET A 10 17.45 9.69 7.54
N ASN A 11 17.52 10.90 6.97
CA ASN A 11 16.39 11.81 6.97
C ASN A 11 15.49 11.37 5.81
N PRO A 12 14.39 10.64 6.08
CA PRO A 12 13.52 10.15 5.00
C PRO A 12 13.02 11.33 4.18
N SER A 13 12.93 11.17 2.87
CA SER A 13 12.31 12.20 2.03
C SER A 13 10.86 12.45 2.48
N ARG A 14 10.33 13.64 2.21
CA ARG A 14 8.92 13.97 2.52
C ARG A 14 7.94 12.95 1.94
N PHE A 15 8.26 12.42 0.75
CA PHE A 15 7.52 11.33 0.12
C PHE A 15 7.51 10.07 0.99
N ALA A 16 8.67 9.67 1.49
CA ALA A 16 8.80 8.48 2.32
C ALA A 16 8.06 8.64 3.65
N VAL A 17 8.18 9.79 4.31
CA VAL A 17 7.43 10.09 5.54
C VAL A 17 5.92 9.92 5.32
N GLY A 18 5.38 10.54 4.26
CA GLY A 18 3.96 10.43 3.95
C GLY A 18 3.53 9.00 3.62
N SER A 19 4.32 8.28 2.82
CA SER A 19 4.03 6.90 2.43
C SER A 19 4.09 5.93 3.61
N TYR A 20 5.07 6.08 4.51
CA TYR A 20 5.16 5.27 5.71
C TYR A 20 4.01 5.54 6.68
N ALA A 21 3.66 6.82 6.89
CA ALA A 21 2.53 7.18 7.73
C ALA A 21 1.22 6.58 7.17
N PHE A 22 0.99 6.72 5.86
CA PHE A 22 -0.18 6.15 5.20
C PHE A 22 -0.22 4.63 5.28
N GLY A 23 0.91 3.95 5.04
CA GLY A 23 1.04 2.50 5.14
C GLY A 23 0.79 1.98 6.55
N ALA A 24 1.40 2.62 7.55
CA ALA A 24 1.24 2.25 8.95
C ALA A 24 -0.22 2.43 9.42
N LEU A 25 -0.85 3.55 9.07
CA LEU A 25 -2.27 3.78 9.37
C LEU A 25 -3.16 2.79 8.64
N SER A 26 -2.88 2.49 7.38
CA SER A 26 -3.66 1.50 6.60
C SER A 26 -3.54 0.10 7.20
N ALA A 27 -2.34 -0.32 7.62
CA ALA A 27 -2.11 -1.59 8.30
C ALA A 27 -2.82 -1.64 9.67
N LEU A 28 -2.77 -0.54 10.45
CA LEU A 28 -3.46 -0.43 11.72
C LEU A 28 -4.98 -0.56 11.57
N VAL A 29 -5.57 0.17 10.62
CA VAL A 29 -7.01 0.08 10.30
C VAL A 29 -7.37 -1.34 9.88
N SER A 30 -6.56 -1.96 9.01
CA SER A 30 -6.76 -3.35 8.62
C SER A 30 -6.74 -4.30 9.80
N ALA A 31 -5.80 -4.16 10.75
CA ALA A 31 -5.72 -5.02 11.92
C ALA A 31 -6.93 -4.84 12.85
N ALA A 32 -7.35 -3.59 13.08
CA ALA A 32 -8.53 -3.29 13.89
C ALA A 32 -9.82 -3.84 13.26
N LEU A 33 -10.00 -3.68 11.96
CA LEU A 33 -11.17 -4.20 11.24
C LEU A 33 -11.14 -5.73 11.13
N ALA A 34 -9.96 -6.36 11.02
CA ALA A 34 -9.82 -7.82 11.06
C ALA A 34 -10.23 -8.39 12.44
N ALA A 35 -9.89 -7.70 13.53
CA ALA A 35 -10.37 -8.06 14.87
C ALA A 35 -11.90 -7.91 14.98
N LEU A 36 -12.47 -6.80 14.49
CA LEU A 36 -13.93 -6.60 14.44
C LEU A 36 -14.64 -7.73 13.66
N THR A 37 -14.04 -8.14 12.55
CA THR A 37 -14.56 -9.21 11.66
C THR A 37 -14.75 -10.53 12.41
N THR A 38 -13.81 -10.88 13.28
CA THR A 38 -13.81 -12.17 14.01
C THR A 38 -14.74 -12.16 15.22
N HIS A 39 -14.96 -11.00 15.86
CA HIS A 39 -15.58 -10.93 17.18
C HIS A 39 -17.01 -10.36 17.20
N GLY A 40 -17.45 -9.61 16.18
CA GLY A 40 -18.77 -8.96 16.26
C GLY A 40 -19.39 -8.43 14.98
N LEU A 41 -18.69 -8.52 13.84
CA LEU A 41 -19.17 -7.88 12.61
C LEU A 41 -20.51 -8.43 12.11
N ALA A 42 -20.75 -9.74 12.19
CA ALA A 42 -22.00 -10.35 11.69
C ALA A 42 -23.25 -9.78 12.39
N GLY A 43 -23.17 -9.46 13.68
CA GLY A 43 -24.27 -8.84 14.42
C GLY A 43 -24.39 -7.32 14.26
N LEU A 44 -23.38 -6.68 13.65
CA LEU A 44 -23.31 -5.22 13.48
C LEU A 44 -23.72 -4.78 12.07
N ALA A 45 -23.26 -5.52 11.05
CA ALA A 45 -23.45 -5.16 9.66
C ALA A 45 -24.81 -5.68 9.13
N PRO A 46 -25.58 -4.87 8.38
CA PRO A 46 -26.84 -5.32 7.77
C PRO A 46 -26.70 -6.54 6.85
N ALA A 47 -25.53 -6.72 6.23
CA ALA A 47 -25.24 -7.87 5.38
C ALA A 47 -24.89 -9.16 6.16
N GLY A 48 -24.89 -9.15 7.49
CA GLY A 48 -24.72 -10.34 8.33
C GLY A 48 -23.41 -11.08 8.05
N ASP A 49 -23.50 -12.42 7.89
CA ASP A 49 -22.33 -13.26 7.60
C ASP A 49 -21.63 -12.92 6.28
N GLN A 50 -22.36 -12.37 5.30
CA GLN A 50 -21.76 -11.93 4.05
C GLN A 50 -20.79 -10.76 4.26
N ALA A 51 -21.08 -9.89 5.25
CA ALA A 51 -20.16 -8.82 5.64
C ALA A 51 -18.84 -9.36 6.18
N VAL A 52 -18.87 -10.49 6.90
CA VAL A 52 -17.67 -11.15 7.44
C VAL A 52 -16.75 -11.59 6.30
N GLU A 53 -17.30 -12.19 5.26
CA GLU A 53 -16.50 -12.62 4.10
C GLU A 53 -15.92 -11.42 3.34
N TRP A 54 -16.71 -10.36 3.11
CA TRP A 54 -16.19 -9.15 2.48
C TRP A 54 -15.10 -8.46 3.30
N PHE A 55 -15.26 -8.38 4.62
CA PHE A 55 -14.25 -7.78 5.49
C PHE A 55 -12.96 -8.62 5.55
N LYS A 56 -13.04 -9.96 5.54
CA LYS A 56 -11.84 -10.83 5.46
C LYS A 56 -11.03 -10.54 4.20
N ILE A 57 -11.71 -10.41 3.06
CA ILE A 57 -11.09 -10.07 1.77
C ILE A 57 -10.51 -8.65 1.84
N ALA A 58 -11.29 -7.68 2.28
CA ALA A 58 -10.91 -6.27 2.33
C ALA A 58 -9.70 -6.02 3.24
N THR A 59 -9.74 -6.54 4.48
CA THR A 59 -8.64 -6.38 5.44
C THR A 59 -7.37 -7.05 4.95
N SER A 60 -7.44 -8.29 4.46
CA SER A 60 -6.27 -8.97 3.88
C SER A 60 -5.68 -8.20 2.70
N PHE A 61 -6.55 -7.68 1.81
CA PHE A 61 -6.12 -6.86 0.69
C PHE A 61 -5.45 -5.55 1.16
N GLN A 62 -6.07 -4.85 2.12
CA GLN A 62 -5.55 -3.61 2.69
C GLN A 62 -4.18 -3.81 3.34
N MET A 63 -4.02 -4.84 4.18
CA MET A 63 -2.75 -5.16 4.84
C MET A 63 -1.65 -5.46 3.81
N ASN A 64 -1.91 -6.33 2.85
CA ASN A 64 -0.90 -6.74 1.86
C ASN A 64 -0.37 -5.55 1.05
N HIS A 65 -1.25 -4.65 0.63
CA HIS A 65 -0.86 -3.48 -0.16
C HIS A 65 -0.27 -2.35 0.69
N ALA A 66 -0.69 -2.22 1.95
CA ALA A 66 -0.04 -1.31 2.91
C ALA A 66 1.41 -1.72 3.22
N LEU A 67 1.65 -3.02 3.43
CA LEU A 67 3.01 -3.55 3.61
C LEU A 67 3.83 -3.42 2.32
N GLY A 68 3.22 -3.70 1.16
CA GLY A 68 3.83 -3.47 -0.15
C GLY A 68 4.28 -2.01 -0.35
N LEU A 69 3.40 -1.05 -0.06
CA LEU A 69 3.73 0.39 -0.07
C LEU A 69 4.95 0.69 0.80
N ILE A 70 4.99 0.20 2.04
CA ILE A 70 6.10 0.45 2.98
C ILE A 70 7.41 -0.11 2.42
N VAL A 71 7.41 -1.37 1.97
CA VAL A 71 8.60 -2.04 1.43
C VAL A 71 9.09 -1.34 0.16
N VAL A 72 8.20 -1.06 -0.80
CA VAL A 72 8.55 -0.39 -2.06
C VAL A 72 9.08 1.02 -1.79
N THR A 73 8.50 1.76 -0.84
CA THR A 73 9.02 3.07 -0.40
C THR A 73 10.43 2.94 0.17
N ALA A 74 10.69 1.94 1.02
CA ALA A 74 12.00 1.72 1.61
C ALA A 74 13.08 1.39 0.56
N ILE A 75 12.71 0.64 -0.48
CA ILE A 75 13.60 0.37 -1.62
C ILE A 75 13.83 1.65 -2.42
N ALA A 76 12.79 2.44 -2.70
CA ALA A 76 12.89 3.68 -3.46
C ALA A 76 13.88 4.69 -2.84
N GLU A 77 13.96 4.75 -1.51
CA GLU A 77 14.86 5.67 -0.80
C GLU A 77 16.33 5.24 -0.83
N ARG A 78 16.62 4.00 -1.23
CA ARG A 78 17.99 3.51 -1.45
C ARG A 78 18.48 3.72 -2.88
N LEU A 79 17.61 4.16 -3.77
CA LEU A 79 17.95 4.42 -5.17
C LEU A 79 18.36 5.87 -5.37
N ASP A 80 19.37 6.09 -6.20
CA ASP A 80 19.72 7.41 -6.70
C ASP A 80 18.55 8.04 -7.46
N ALA A 81 18.59 9.37 -7.61
CA ALA A 81 17.63 10.05 -8.46
C ALA A 81 17.72 9.53 -9.91
N GLY A 82 16.59 9.07 -10.46
CA GLY A 82 16.54 8.48 -11.79
C GLY A 82 15.25 7.73 -12.05
N GLN A 83 15.16 7.10 -13.23
CA GLN A 83 13.96 6.42 -13.70
C GLN A 83 13.47 5.32 -12.74
N ALA A 84 14.37 4.48 -12.24
CA ALA A 84 14.03 3.41 -11.31
C ALA A 84 13.37 3.94 -10.03
N ARG A 85 13.93 5.01 -9.42
CA ARG A 85 13.34 5.65 -8.23
C ARG A 85 11.95 6.23 -8.52
N THR A 86 11.77 6.88 -9.67
CA THR A 86 10.46 7.43 -10.07
C THR A 86 9.41 6.33 -10.23
N LEU A 87 9.77 5.22 -10.88
CA LEU A 87 8.88 4.07 -11.04
C LEU A 87 8.53 3.42 -9.69
N MET A 88 9.51 3.27 -8.78
CA MET A 88 9.26 2.77 -7.42
C MET A 88 8.30 3.68 -6.64
N ARG A 89 8.44 5.00 -6.74
CA ARG A 89 7.50 5.94 -6.08
C ARG A 89 6.10 5.87 -6.67
N ALA A 90 5.98 5.74 -8.00
CA ALA A 90 4.69 5.54 -8.65
C ALA A 90 4.04 4.22 -8.22
N ALA A 91 4.82 3.13 -8.14
CA ALA A 91 4.38 1.84 -7.62
C ALA A 91 3.84 1.98 -6.19
N ALA A 92 4.58 2.63 -5.30
CA ALA A 92 4.14 2.91 -3.94
C ALA A 92 2.79 3.66 -3.91
N VAL A 93 2.64 4.77 -4.65
CA VAL A 93 1.38 5.54 -4.70
C VAL A 93 0.21 4.66 -5.15
N LEU A 94 0.40 3.84 -6.17
CA LEU A 94 -0.64 2.95 -6.69
C LEU A 94 -1.02 1.84 -5.71
N LEU A 95 -0.04 1.26 -5.00
CA LEU A 95 -0.30 0.31 -3.91
C LEU A 95 -1.10 0.97 -2.78
N GLY A 96 -0.76 2.20 -2.42
CA GLY A 96 -1.50 2.99 -1.44
C GLY A 96 -2.95 3.26 -1.88
N ALA A 97 -3.16 3.65 -3.14
CA ALA A 97 -4.49 3.83 -3.70
C ALA A 97 -5.29 2.52 -3.70
N GLY A 98 -4.66 1.39 -4.05
CA GLY A 98 -5.27 0.06 -3.97
C GLY A 98 -5.68 -0.30 -2.53
N ALA A 99 -4.79 -0.08 -1.56
CA ALA A 99 -5.02 -0.31 -0.14
C ALA A 99 -6.16 0.55 0.45
N LEU A 100 -6.64 1.57 -0.27
CA LEU A 100 -7.76 2.40 0.13
C LEU A 100 -9.04 2.03 -0.63
N LEU A 101 -9.01 2.10 -1.96
CA LEU A 101 -10.20 2.09 -2.80
C LEU A 101 -10.92 0.73 -2.79
N PHE A 102 -10.18 -0.36 -2.94
CA PHE A 102 -10.75 -1.71 -2.95
C PHE A 102 -11.38 -2.09 -1.61
N PRO A 103 -10.65 -2.01 -0.47
CA PRO A 103 -11.24 -2.37 0.83
C PRO A 103 -12.37 -1.42 1.23
N ALA A 104 -12.26 -0.12 0.96
CA ALA A 104 -13.35 0.82 1.25
C ALA A 104 -14.66 0.46 0.52
N ALA A 105 -14.57 -0.01 -0.74
CA ALA A 105 -15.74 -0.46 -1.49
C ALA A 105 -16.42 -1.66 -0.82
N LEU A 106 -15.64 -2.64 -0.36
CA LEU A 106 -16.17 -3.82 0.33
C LEU A 106 -16.70 -3.50 1.72
N TYR A 107 -16.01 -2.63 2.47
CA TYR A 107 -16.54 -2.14 3.75
C TYR A 107 -17.86 -1.41 3.57
N SER A 108 -17.97 -0.57 2.53
CA SER A 108 -19.21 0.14 2.20
C SER A 108 -20.33 -0.83 1.82
N LEU A 109 -20.03 -1.84 1.01
CA LEU A 109 -20.99 -2.86 0.58
C LEU A 109 -21.61 -3.63 1.77
N SER A 110 -20.84 -3.90 2.82
CA SER A 110 -21.35 -4.53 4.05
C SER A 110 -22.44 -3.74 4.77
N PHE A 111 -22.53 -2.43 4.51
CA PHE A 111 -23.54 -1.53 5.08
C PHE A 111 -24.52 -1.01 4.02
N GLY A 112 -24.65 -1.72 2.88
CA GLY A 112 -25.59 -1.37 1.80
C GLY A 112 -25.13 -0.22 0.91
N GLY A 113 -23.86 0.17 1.01
CA GLY A 113 -23.26 1.21 0.18
C GLY A 113 -22.71 0.69 -1.15
N PRO A 114 -22.14 1.59 -1.98
CA PRO A 114 -21.69 1.26 -3.32
C PRO A 114 -20.38 0.45 -3.35
N VAL A 115 -20.24 -0.42 -4.37
CA VAL A 115 -19.04 -1.25 -4.61
C VAL A 115 -18.19 -0.80 -5.81
N PHE A 116 -18.60 0.24 -6.55
CA PHE A 116 -17.99 0.61 -7.83
C PHE A 116 -16.51 1.04 -7.74
N LEU A 117 -15.99 1.32 -6.54
CA LEU A 117 -14.57 1.65 -6.33
C LEU A 117 -13.66 0.40 -6.36
N ALA A 118 -14.22 -0.80 -6.18
CA ALA A 118 -13.43 -2.03 -6.12
C ALA A 118 -12.57 -2.29 -7.37
N PRO A 119 -13.10 -2.20 -8.61
CA PRO A 119 -12.29 -2.43 -9.81
C PRO A 119 -11.11 -1.45 -9.92
N TYR A 120 -11.33 -0.18 -9.60
CA TYR A 120 -10.27 0.85 -9.64
C TYR A 120 -9.18 0.58 -8.60
N GLY A 121 -9.55 0.16 -7.39
CA GLY A 121 -8.58 -0.25 -6.37
C GLY A 121 -7.79 -1.48 -6.77
N GLY A 122 -8.44 -2.49 -7.37
CA GLY A 122 -7.78 -3.69 -7.89
C GLY A 122 -6.79 -3.38 -9.01
N ILE A 123 -7.20 -2.56 -9.99
CA ILE A 123 -6.34 -2.13 -11.10
C ILE A 123 -5.15 -1.31 -10.58
N ALA A 124 -5.37 -0.40 -9.62
CA ALA A 124 -4.30 0.38 -9.01
C ALA A 124 -3.27 -0.54 -8.33
N ALA A 125 -3.71 -1.50 -7.53
CA ALA A 125 -2.85 -2.50 -6.92
C ALA A 125 -2.03 -3.30 -7.95
N MET A 126 -2.69 -3.83 -8.99
CA MET A 126 -2.02 -4.58 -10.06
C MET A 126 -0.97 -3.73 -10.77
N ALA A 127 -1.31 -2.48 -11.13
CA ALA A 127 -0.40 -1.56 -11.76
C ALA A 127 0.78 -1.18 -10.84
N GLY A 128 0.52 -1.05 -9.53
CA GLY A 128 1.55 -0.83 -8.52
C GLY A 128 2.58 -1.96 -8.48
N TRP A 129 2.12 -3.22 -8.41
CA TRP A 129 3.01 -4.38 -8.45
C TRP A 129 3.73 -4.53 -9.80
N ALA A 130 3.06 -4.24 -10.92
CA ALA A 130 3.68 -4.26 -12.24
C ALA A 130 4.81 -3.22 -12.34
N LEU A 131 4.56 -1.98 -11.89
CA LEU A 131 5.57 -0.92 -11.88
C LEU A 131 6.74 -1.24 -10.95
N PHE A 132 6.48 -1.89 -9.81
CA PHE A 132 7.54 -2.39 -8.94
C PHE A 132 8.46 -3.37 -9.70
N GLY A 133 7.88 -4.35 -10.41
CA GLY A 133 8.64 -5.29 -11.23
C GLY A 133 9.45 -4.60 -12.35
N VAL A 134 8.84 -3.67 -13.08
CA VAL A 134 9.52 -2.89 -14.15
C VAL A 134 10.68 -2.08 -13.56
N ALA A 135 10.49 -1.44 -12.41
CA ALA A 135 11.53 -0.66 -11.76
C ALA A 135 12.75 -1.52 -11.38
N VAL A 136 12.53 -2.75 -10.88
CA VAL A 136 13.61 -3.71 -10.62
C VAL A 136 14.36 -4.05 -11.91
N LEU A 137 13.65 -4.38 -12.99
CA LEU A 137 14.28 -4.73 -14.28
C LEU A 137 15.11 -3.59 -14.87
N VAL A 138 14.65 -2.34 -14.72
CA VAL A 138 15.41 -1.16 -15.16
C VAL A 138 16.67 -0.94 -14.31
N THR A 139 16.63 -1.30 -13.03
CA THR A 139 17.79 -1.21 -12.13
C THR A 139 18.90 -2.21 -12.49
N LEU A 140 18.54 -3.36 -13.06
CA LEU A 140 19.49 -4.41 -13.45
C LEU A 140 20.21 -4.13 -14.79
N LYS A 141 19.76 -3.16 -15.58
CA LYS A 141 20.45 -2.82 -16.84
C LYS A 141 21.85 -2.28 -16.51
N PRO A 142 22.94 -2.92 -16.98
CA PRO A 142 24.28 -2.43 -16.72
C PRO A 142 24.42 -1.01 -17.30
N LYS A 143 25.00 -0.10 -16.52
CA LYS A 143 25.45 1.18 -17.07
C LYS A 143 26.52 0.84 -18.11
N THR A 144 26.23 1.03 -19.39
CA THR A 144 27.27 0.97 -20.43
C THR A 144 28.28 2.05 -20.08
N THR A 145 29.49 1.63 -19.71
CA THR A 145 30.62 2.54 -19.54
C THR A 145 31.02 3.01 -20.93
N GLU A 146 30.66 4.25 -21.27
CA GLU A 146 31.32 5.02 -22.33
C GLU A 146 32.59 5.67 -21.78
#